data_AF-A0A1N7L809-F1
#
_entry.id   AF-A0A1N7L809-F1
#
_cell.length_a   1.000
_cell.length_b   1.000
_cell.length_c   1.000
_cell.angle_alpha   90.00
_cell.angle_beta   90.00
_cell.angle_gamma   90.00
#
_symmetry.space_group_name_H-M   'P 1'
#
loop_
_entity.id
_entity.type
_entity.pdbx_description
1 polymer ?
#
loop_
_entity_poly.entity_id
_entity_poly.type
_entity_poly.pdbx_seq_one_letter_code
_entity_poly.pdbx_strand_id
1 'polypeptide(L)'
;MKQKILITELALQLLLSVGCLMYLIYDYVHKDIISEIFIALFFVGAANLAGFVIRVSIVASKFHRYYFFGVLAFFLLLYTLVKVDVKMDYTLNYMVIGGVLFNIYYLYYGFLVIKKISNQVKLID
;
A
#
# COMPACT_ATOMS: atom_id res chain seq x y z
N MET A 1 5.51 19.44 -13.74
CA MET A 1 4.43 19.41 -12.72
C MET A 1 4.10 18.00 -12.25
N LYS A 2 3.77 17.06 -13.15
CA LYS A 2 3.44 15.65 -12.82
C LYS A 2 4.45 14.96 -11.89
N GLN A 3 5.74 15.08 -12.19
CA GLN A 3 6.81 14.48 -11.38
C GLN A 3 6.82 15.00 -9.93
N LYS A 4 6.61 16.31 -9.72
CA LYS A 4 6.58 16.91 -8.37
C LYS A 4 5.43 16.33 -7.54
N ILE A 5 4.24 16.23 -8.14
CA ILE A 5 3.05 15.65 -7.47
C ILE A 5 3.32 14.20 -7.05
N LEU A 6 3.90 13.39 -7.94
CA LEU A 6 4.21 11.99 -7.65
C LEU A 6 5.29 11.83 -6.57
N ILE A 7 6.30 12.70 -6.55
CA ILE A 7 7.32 12.72 -5.50
C ILE A 7 6.69 13.07 -4.15
N THR A 8 5.83 14.10 -4.11
CA THR A 8 5.13 14.51 -2.89
C THR A 8 4.22 13.40 -2.36
N GLU A 9 3.43 12.78 -3.24
CA GLU A 9 2.56 11.64 -2.89
C GLU A 9 3.38 10.47 -2.33
N LEU A 10 4.48 10.09 -3.00
CA LEU A 10 5.33 8.99 -2.52
C LEU A 10 6.01 9.32 -1.18
N ALA A 11 6.43 10.57 -0.96
CA ALA A 11 7.01 11.01 0.30
C ALA A 11 6.00 10.91 1.45
N LEU A 12 4.76 11.35 1.23
CA LEU A 12 3.66 11.21 2.20
C LEU A 12 3.38 9.73 2.49
N GLN A 13 3.33 8.88 1.46
CA GLN A 13 3.11 7.45 1.62
C GLN A 13 4.24 6.79 2.43
N LEU A 14 5.49 7.18 2.19
CA LEU A 14 6.65 6.69 2.95
C LEU A 14 6.56 7.08 4.43
N LEU A 15 6.26 8.35 4.71
CA LEU A 15 6.10 8.84 6.08
C LEU A 15 5.01 8.06 6.82
N LEU A 16 3.85 7.88 6.18
CA LEU A 16 2.73 7.15 6.75
C LEU A 16 3.05 5.66 6.95
N SER A 17 3.72 5.04 5.97
CA SER A 17 4.14 3.64 6.04
C SER A 17 5.13 3.39 7.17
N VAL A 18 6.11 4.28 7.32
CA VAL A 18 7.15 4.20 8.36
C VAL A 18 6.54 4.48 9.74
N GLY A 19 5.65 5.45 9.85
CA GLY A 19 4.91 5.72 11.09
C GLY A 19 4.06 4.53 11.53
N CYS A 20 3.29 3.94 10.62
CA CYS A 20 2.50 2.74 10.91
C CYS A 20 3.38 1.52 11.23
N LEU A 21 4.53 1.35 10.57
CA LEU A 21 5.45 0.26 10.90
C LEU A 21 6.04 0.42 12.31
N MET A 22 6.47 1.64 12.67
CA MET A 22 6.96 1.91 14.03
C MET A 22 5.89 1.61 15.07
N TYR A 23 4.65 1.98 14.79
CA TYR A 23 3.52 1.68 15.65
C TYR A 23 3.27 0.17 15.80
N LEU A 24 3.27 -0.58 14.70
CA LEU A 24 3.13 -2.05 14.74
C LEU A 24 4.24 -2.73 15.54
N ILE A 25 5.48 -2.23 15.42
CA ILE A 25 6.62 -2.76 16.21
C ILE A 25 6.43 -2.45 17.70
N TYR A 26 6.02 -1.22 18.02
CA TYR A 26 5.77 -0.82 19.40
C TYR A 26 4.68 -1.68 20.05
N ASP A 27 3.55 -1.84 19.35
CA ASP A 27 2.41 -2.66 19.76
C ASP A 27 2.80 -4.13 19.98
N TYR A 28 3.51 -4.72 19.02
CA TYR A 28 4.00 -6.10 19.12
C TYR A 28 4.91 -6.33 20.33
N VAL A 29 5.76 -5.35 20.67
CA VAL A 29 6.66 -5.44 21.83
C VAL A 29 5.90 -5.32 23.16
N HIS A 30 4.84 -4.51 23.21
CA HIS A 30 4.09 -4.23 24.45
C HIS A 30 2.87 -5.14 24.64
N LYS A 31 2.52 -5.97 23.65
CA LYS A 31 1.38 -6.92 23.65
C LYS A 31 0.04 -6.28 23.97
N ASP A 32 -0.09 -4.98 23.77
CA ASP A 32 -1.37 -4.30 23.91
C ASP A 32 -2.21 -4.53 22.64
N ILE A 33 -3.48 -4.79 22.87
CA ILE A 33 -4.64 -4.46 22.03
C ILE A 33 -4.51 -4.74 20.50
N ILE A 34 -4.97 -5.92 20.08
CA ILE A 34 -5.24 -6.33 18.67
C ILE A 34 -6.04 -5.28 17.86
N SER A 35 -6.87 -4.45 18.48
CA SER A 35 -7.67 -3.43 17.77
C SER A 35 -6.82 -2.30 17.18
N GLU A 36 -5.61 -2.06 17.68
CA GLU A 36 -4.71 -1.00 17.26
C GLU A 36 -4.02 -1.31 15.91
N ILE A 37 -3.68 -2.58 15.68
CA ILE A 37 -3.13 -3.08 14.40
C ILE A 37 -4.10 -2.82 13.23
N PHE A 38 -5.40 -3.02 13.45
CA PHE A 38 -6.41 -2.77 12.43
C PHE A 38 -6.50 -1.30 12.03
N ILE A 39 -6.35 -0.39 12.99
CA ILE A 39 -6.37 1.04 12.75
C ILE A 39 -5.17 1.42 11.85
N ALA A 40 -3.98 0.93 12.18
CA ALA A 40 -2.79 1.17 11.36
C ALA A 40 -2.93 0.63 9.93
N LEU A 41 -3.40 -0.61 9.77
CA LEU A 41 -3.64 -1.20 8.45
C LEU A 41 -4.71 -0.45 7.65
N PHE A 42 -5.77 0.02 8.31
CA PHE A 42 -6.81 0.81 7.68
C PHE A 42 -6.27 2.13 7.12
N PHE A 43 -5.49 2.88 7.91
CA PHE A 43 -4.90 4.13 7.45
C PHE A 43 -3.91 3.92 6.29
N VAL A 44 -3.07 2.88 6.36
CA VAL A 44 -2.15 2.52 5.26
C VAL A 44 -2.94 2.16 4.00
N GLY A 45 -4.00 1.37 4.13
CA GLY A 45 -4.87 0.98 3.02
C GLY A 45 -5.58 2.17 2.39
N ALA A 46 -6.15 3.05 3.20
CA ALA A 46 -6.82 4.27 2.73
C ALA A 46 -5.84 5.22 2.03
N ALA A 47 -4.63 5.40 2.57
CA ALA A 47 -3.58 6.21 1.97
C ALA A 47 -3.13 5.62 0.62
N ASN A 48 -2.92 4.30 0.56
CA ASN A 48 -2.60 3.58 -0.68
C ASN A 48 -3.69 3.76 -1.74
N LEU A 49 -4.97 3.71 -1.36
CA LEU A 49 -6.10 3.94 -2.27
C LEU A 49 -6.12 5.38 -2.79
N ALA A 50 -5.98 6.37 -1.89
CA ALA A 50 -5.94 7.78 -2.26
C ALA A 50 -4.77 8.09 -3.20
N GLY A 51 -3.57 7.61 -2.86
CA GLY A 51 -2.40 7.74 -3.70
C GLY A 51 -2.57 7.02 -5.05
N PHE A 52 -3.19 5.84 -5.07
CA PHE A 52 -3.47 5.11 -6.30
C PHE A 52 -4.35 5.92 -7.26
N VAL A 53 -5.42 6.55 -6.75
CA VAL A 53 -6.28 7.45 -7.54
C VAL A 53 -5.49 8.62 -8.10
N ILE A 54 -4.61 9.23 -7.31
CA ILE A 54 -3.73 10.31 -7.77
C ILE A 54 -2.82 9.81 -8.91
N ARG A 55 -2.16 8.67 -8.74
CA ARG A 55 -1.21 8.16 -9.74
C ARG A 55 -1.88 7.80 -11.06
N VAL A 56 -3.01 7.09 -11.02
CA VAL A 56 -3.77 6.70 -12.22
C VAL A 56 -4.27 7.93 -12.99
N SER A 57 -4.61 9.01 -12.28
CA SER A 57 -5.05 10.27 -12.90
C SER A 57 -3.92 11.04 -13.59
N ILE A 58 -2.65 10.79 -13.23
CA ILE A 58 -1.49 11.57 -13.71
C ILE A 58 -0.73 10.83 -14.83
N VAL A 59 -0.62 9.49 -14.73
CA VAL A 59 0.27 8.69 -15.59
C VAL A 59 -0.40 7.39 -16.03
N ALA A 60 -0.24 7.06 -17.31
CA ALA A 60 -0.57 5.73 -17.80
C ALA A 60 0.56 4.74 -17.47
N SER A 61 0.24 3.68 -16.73
CA SER A 61 1.20 2.63 -16.38
C SER A 61 0.53 1.27 -16.28
N LYS A 62 1.20 0.23 -16.81
CA LYS A 62 0.76 -1.17 -16.64
C LYS A 62 0.80 -1.61 -15.17
N PHE A 63 1.67 -0.99 -14.35
CA PHE A 63 1.75 -1.25 -12.92
C PHE A 63 0.45 -0.93 -12.16
N HIS A 64 -0.34 0.04 -12.64
CA HIS A 64 -1.64 0.32 -12.02
C HIS A 64 -2.61 -0.86 -12.14
N ARG A 65 -2.60 -1.55 -13.29
CA ARG A 65 -3.45 -2.72 -13.52
C ARG A 65 -3.05 -3.87 -12.60
N TYR A 66 -1.76 -4.15 -12.50
CA TYR A 66 -1.25 -5.22 -11.62
C TYR A 66 -1.55 -4.93 -10.15
N TYR A 67 -1.37 -3.68 -9.70
CA TYR A 67 -1.74 -3.28 -8.35
C TYR A 67 -3.23 -3.49 -8.08
N PHE A 68 -4.09 -3.00 -8.97
CA PHE A 68 -5.54 -3.11 -8.85
C PHE A 68 -6.01 -4.56 -8.80
N PHE A 69 -5.54 -5.42 -9.71
CA PHE A 69 -5.90 -6.83 -9.71
C PHE A 69 -5.37 -7.57 -8.48
N GLY A 70 -4.18 -7.21 -8.00
CA GLY A 70 -3.65 -7.75 -6.75
C GLY A 70 -4.55 -7.39 -5.56
N VAL A 71 -4.94 -6.13 -5.43
CA VAL A 71 -5.86 -5.67 -4.36
C VAL A 71 -7.21 -6.37 -4.47
N LEU A 72 -7.75 -6.55 -5.69
CA LEU A 72 -8.99 -7.30 -5.90
C LEU A 72 -8.86 -8.76 -5.44
N ALA A 73 -7.80 -9.45 -5.86
CA ALA A 73 -7.52 -10.82 -5.45
C ALA A 73 -7.36 -10.93 -3.92
N PHE A 74 -6.72 -9.94 -3.30
CA PHE A 74 -6.54 -9.89 -1.85
C PHE A 74 -7.87 -9.90 -1.11
N PHE A 75 -8.83 -9.04 -1.51
CA PHE A 75 -10.14 -8.97 -0.88
C PHE A 75 -11.02 -10.19 -1.20
N LEU A 76 -10.91 -10.78 -2.40
CA LEU A 76 -11.63 -12.01 -2.74
C LEU A 76 -11.18 -13.19 -1.87
N LEU A 77 -9.87 -13.33 -1.66
CA LEU A 77 -9.31 -14.34 -0.77
C LEU A 77 -9.70 -14.06 0.69
N LEU A 78 -9.63 -12.81 1.14
CA LEU A 78 -10.09 -12.42 2.48
C LEU A 78 -11.56 -12.81 2.70
N TYR A 79 -12.44 -12.47 1.73
CA TYR A 79 -13.84 -12.84 1.77
C TYR A 79 -14.03 -14.35 1.87
N THR A 80 -13.23 -15.12 1.10
CA THR A 80 -13.28 -16.58 1.13
C THR A 80 -12.86 -17.13 2.50
N LEU A 81 -11.75 -16.64 3.07
CA LEU A 81 -11.26 -17.02 4.40
C LEU A 81 -12.31 -16.78 5.50
N VAL A 82 -12.98 -15.61 5.45
CA VAL A 82 -14.07 -15.28 6.36
C VAL A 82 -15.28 -16.18 6.12
N LYS A 83 -15.63 -16.48 4.87
CA LYS A 83 -16.83 -17.25 4.52
C LYS A 83 -16.73 -18.73 4.90
N VAL A 84 -15.53 -19.31 4.83
CA VAL A 84 -15.26 -20.72 5.20
C VAL A 84 -14.89 -20.91 6.66
N ASP A 85 -15.09 -19.88 7.50
CA ASP A 85 -14.86 -19.90 8.95
C ASP A 85 -13.45 -20.38 9.35
N VAL A 86 -12.45 -19.90 8.60
CA VAL A 86 -11.03 -20.12 8.95
C VAL A 86 -10.74 -19.43 10.28
N LYS A 87 -9.93 -20.09 11.13
CA LYS A 87 -9.55 -19.55 12.45
C LYS A 87 -9.09 -18.09 12.33
N MET A 88 -9.62 -17.25 13.22
CA MET A 88 -9.38 -15.82 13.23
C MET A 88 -7.90 -15.46 13.13
N ASP A 89 -7.01 -16.18 13.82
CA ASP A 89 -5.56 -15.95 13.78
C ASP A 89 -4.97 -16.02 12.35
N TYR A 90 -5.43 -16.95 11.52
CA TYR A 90 -4.97 -17.05 10.13
C TYR A 90 -5.50 -15.90 9.28
N THR A 91 -6.76 -15.51 9.49
CA THR A 91 -7.37 -14.36 8.80
C THR A 91 -6.66 -13.06 9.15
N LEU A 92 -6.34 -12.86 10.44
CA LEU A 92 -5.55 -11.73 10.92
C LEU A 92 -4.16 -11.69 10.30
N ASN A 93 -3.44 -12.82 10.34
CA ASN A 93 -2.10 -12.93 9.75
C ASN A 93 -2.15 -12.64 8.25
N TYR A 94 -3.16 -13.13 7.53
CA TYR A 94 -3.35 -12.83 6.11
C TYR A 94 -3.56 -11.34 5.86
N MET A 95 -4.39 -10.67 6.68
CA MET A 95 -4.63 -9.22 6.57
C MET A 95 -3.37 -8.40 6.83
N VAL A 96 -2.63 -8.73 7.88
CA VAL A 96 -1.39 -8.03 8.25
C VAL A 96 -0.32 -8.22 7.19
N ILE A 97 0.01 -9.48 6.87
CA ILE A 97 1.06 -9.81 5.90
C ILE A 97 0.70 -9.26 4.52
N GLY A 98 -0.54 -9.52 4.07
CA GLY A 98 -1.00 -9.04 2.77
C GLY A 98 -1.01 -7.52 2.70
N GLY A 99 -1.53 -6.82 3.72
CA GLY A 99 -1.53 -5.37 3.79
C GLY A 99 -0.13 -4.77 3.70
N VAL A 100 0.83 -5.34 4.43
CA VAL A 100 2.24 -4.92 4.37
C VAL A 100 2.84 -5.16 2.97
N LEU A 101 2.61 -6.33 2.37
CA LEU A 101 3.11 -6.64 1.03
C LEU A 101 2.54 -5.71 -0.04
N PHE A 102 1.23 -5.40 0.02
CA PHE A 102 0.62 -4.44 -0.91
C PHE A 102 1.17 -3.03 -0.72
N ASN A 103 1.45 -2.62 0.52
CA ASN A 103 2.06 -1.34 0.79
C ASN A 103 3.50 -1.26 0.23
N ILE A 104 4.31 -2.31 0.43
CA ILE A 104 5.67 -2.40 -0.13
C ILE A 104 5.63 -2.35 -1.66
N TYR A 105 4.75 -3.16 -2.27
CA TYR A 105 4.54 -3.13 -3.71
C TYR A 105 4.16 -1.72 -4.18
N TYR A 106 3.24 -1.07 -3.46
CA TYR A 106 2.76 0.27 -3.78
C TYR A 106 3.89 1.31 -3.80
N LEU A 107 4.72 1.30 -2.76
CA LEU A 107 5.90 2.16 -2.66
C LEU A 107 6.89 1.88 -3.79
N TYR A 108 7.24 0.61 -4.00
CA TYR A 108 8.21 0.19 -5.00
C TYR A 108 7.81 0.62 -6.42
N TYR A 109 6.55 0.36 -6.82
CA TYR A 109 6.12 0.78 -8.15
C TYR A 109 6.04 2.31 -8.27
N GLY A 110 5.78 3.03 -7.17
CA GLY A 110 5.82 4.50 -7.14
C GLY A 110 7.19 5.04 -7.55
N PHE A 111 8.27 4.48 -6.97
CA PHE A 111 9.63 4.79 -7.39
C PHE A 111 9.89 4.48 -8.86
N LEU A 112 9.41 3.33 -9.37
CA LEU A 112 9.56 2.97 -10.78
C LEU A 112 8.85 3.94 -11.73
N VAL A 113 7.64 4.39 -11.39
CA VAL A 113 6.88 5.35 -12.18
C VAL A 113 7.60 6.71 -12.23
N ILE A 114 8.08 7.20 -11.08
CA ILE A 114 8.85 8.46 -11.02
C ILE A 114 10.14 8.35 -11.83
N LYS A 115 10.89 7.25 -11.69
CA LYS A 115 12.12 6.99 -12.45
C LYS A 115 11.87 7.00 -13.95
N LYS A 116 10.80 6.34 -14.40
CA LYS A 116 10.43 6.30 -15.83
C LYS A 116 10.14 7.70 -16.37
N ILE A 117 9.39 8.52 -15.64
CA ILE A 117 9.06 9.89 -16.06
C ILE A 117 10.32 10.77 -16.07
N SER A 118 11.16 10.69 -15.04
CA SER A 118 12.41 11.45 -14.96
C SER A 118 13.33 11.15 -16.14
N ASN A 119 13.45 9.87 -16.53
CA ASN A 119 14.25 9.46 -17.68
C ASN A 119 13.66 9.94 -19.01
N GLN A 120 12.34 10.05 -19.14
CA GLN A 120 11.70 10.60 -20.34
C GLN A 120 11.94 12.10 -20.49
N VAL A 121 11.92 12.86 -19.38
CA VAL A 121 12.21 14.30 -19.39
C VAL A 121 13.64 14.55 -19.86
N LYS A 122 14.62 13.80 -19.33
CA LYS A 122 16.04 13.93 -19.70
C LYS A 122 16.39 13.59 -21.16
N LEU A 123 15.49 12.95 -21.91
CA LEU A 123 15.72 12.61 -23.33
C LEU A 123 15.18 13.69 -24.27
N ILE A 124 14.43 14.66 -23.75
CA ILE A 124 13.77 15.72 -24.53
C ILE A 124 14.51 17.07 -24.36
N ASP A 125 15.35 17.19 -23.34
CA ASP A 125 16.27 18.31 -23.09
C ASP A 125 17.66 18.04 -23.70
#